data_AF-A0A227J0J5-F1
#
_entry.id   AF-A0A227J0J5-F1
#
_cell.length_a   1.000
_cell.length_b   1.000
_cell.length_c   1.000
_cell.angle_alpha   90.00
_cell.angle_beta   90.00
_cell.angle_gamma   90.00
#
_symmetry.space_group_name_H-M   'P 1'
#
loop_
_entity.id
_entity.type
_entity.pdbx_description
1 polymer ?
#
loop_
_entity_poly.entity_id
_entity_poly.type
_entity_poly.pdbx_seq_one_letter_code
_entity_poly.pdbx_strand_id
1 'polypeptide(L)' 'MVIGLSLSTVATAEEYRQHSAHVHGHVEFNIAQDGSDLLLEITAPGADVVGFEHAPENAEQEKTLQHAVATLEDSNTLFA' A
#
# COMPACT_ATOMS: atom_id res chain seq x y z
N MET A 1 14.55 -34.85 -59.97
CA MET A 1 14.57 -34.91 -58.50
C MET A 1 14.43 -33.48 -58.00
N VAL A 2 13.22 -33.09 -57.60
CA VAL A 2 12.92 -31.72 -57.14
C VAL A 2 12.95 -31.74 -55.61
N ILE A 3 13.91 -31.05 -55.02
CA ILE A 3 14.03 -30.92 -53.56
C ILE A 3 13.22 -29.68 -53.18
N GLY A 4 12.03 -29.89 -52.60
CA GLY A 4 11.17 -28.81 -52.11
C GLY A 4 11.70 -28.26 -50.79
N LEU A 5 11.95 -26.96 -50.73
CA LEU A 5 12.38 -26.26 -49.52
C LEU A 5 11.16 -25.88 -48.67
N SER A 6 11.05 -26.42 -47.46
CA SER A 6 9.99 -26.09 -46.49
C SER A 6 10.49 -24.97 -45.57
N LEU A 7 9.93 -23.77 -45.69
CA LEU A 7 10.16 -22.69 -44.71
C LEU A 7 9.28 -22.96 -43.48
N SER A 8 9.91 -23.15 -42.32
CA SER A 8 9.23 -23.21 -41.03
C SER A 8 9.22 -21.82 -40.40
N THR A 9 8.03 -21.26 -40.20
CA THR A 9 7.85 -19.96 -39.53
C THR A 9 8.18 -20.11 -38.04
N VAL A 10 9.08 -19.28 -37.51
CA VAL A 10 9.40 -19.25 -36.07
C VAL A 10 8.27 -18.51 -35.37
N ALA A 11 7.51 -19.19 -34.51
CA ALA A 11 6.52 -18.55 -33.65
C ALA A 11 7.24 -17.82 -32.52
N THR A 12 7.23 -16.48 -32.54
CA THR A 12 7.59 -15.66 -31.39
C THR A 12 6.45 -15.71 -30.38
N ALA A 13 6.63 -16.44 -29.29
CA ALA A 13 5.73 -16.37 -28.14
C ALA A 13 5.95 -15.03 -27.43
N GLU A 14 4.92 -14.19 -27.33
CA GLU A 14 4.92 -13.06 -26.40
C GLU A 14 4.94 -13.59 -24.97
N GLU A 15 5.95 -13.22 -24.20
CA GLU A 15 6.05 -13.54 -22.78
C GLU A 15 4.98 -12.72 -22.02
N TYR A 16 3.84 -13.34 -21.74
CA TYR A 16 2.82 -12.76 -20.86
C TYR A 16 3.38 -12.65 -19.44
N ARG A 17 3.99 -11.50 -19.12
CA ARG A 17 4.32 -11.15 -17.73
C ARG A 17 3.05 -10.72 -17.02
N GLN A 18 2.37 -11.69 -16.41
CA GLN A 18 1.25 -11.40 -15.51
C GLN A 18 1.80 -10.84 -14.20
N HIS A 19 1.42 -9.61 -13.87
CA HIS A 19 1.76 -9.02 -12.58
C HIS A 19 1.08 -9.84 -11.46
N SER A 20 1.81 -10.13 -10.39
CA SER A 20 1.24 -10.71 -9.17
C SER A 20 0.08 -9.86 -8.64
N ALA A 21 -0.78 -10.44 -7.82
CA ALA A 21 -1.85 -9.69 -7.17
C ALA A 21 -1.29 -8.46 -6.43
N HIS A 22 -1.86 -7.29 -6.70
CA HIS A 22 -1.54 -6.06 -5.97
C HIS A 22 -2.44 -5.98 -4.75
N VAL A 23 -1.86 -5.73 -3.58
CA VAL A 23 -2.62 -5.41 -2.38
C VAL A 23 -2.83 -3.90 -2.37
N HIS A 24 -4.08 -3.47 -2.46
CA HIS A 24 -4.45 -2.06 -2.35
C HIS A 24 -4.82 -1.77 -0.91
N GLY A 25 -3.97 -1.02 -0.22
CA GLY A 25 -4.15 -0.65 1.19
C GLY A 25 -3.95 -1.84 2.13
N HIS A 26 -2.91 -1.78 2.95
CA HIS A 26 -2.64 -2.80 3.95
C HIS A 26 -2.21 -2.10 5.24
N VAL A 27 -3.08 -2.16 6.24
CA VAL A 27 -2.84 -1.57 7.55
C VAL A 27 -2.66 -2.69 8.56
N GLU A 28 -1.59 -2.61 9.34
CA GLU A 28 -1.34 -3.45 10.50
C GLU A 28 -1.63 -2.64 11.77
N PHE A 29 -2.41 -3.23 12.68
CA PHE A 29 -2.78 -2.64 13.96
C PHE A 29 -2.48 -3.62 15.09
N ASN A 30 -1.44 -3.31 15.86
CA ASN A 30 -0.97 -4.13 16.96
C ASN A 30 -1.45 -3.53 18.30
N ILE A 31 -1.89 -4.40 19.21
CA ILE A 31 -2.34 -4.02 20.55
C ILE A 31 -1.67 -4.93 21.57
N ALA A 32 -1.11 -4.34 22.62
CA ALA A 32 -0.63 -5.07 23.80
C ALA A 32 -1.20 -4.43 25.07
N GLN A 33 -1.63 -5.25 26.02
CA GLN A 33 -2.18 -4.81 27.30
C GLN A 33 -1.41 -5.43 28.47
N ASP A 34 -1.01 -4.61 29.44
CA ASP A 34 -0.47 -5.03 30.74
C ASP A 34 -1.23 -4.32 31.86
N GLY A 35 -2.12 -5.05 32.54
CA GLY A 35 -3.00 -4.48 33.55
C GLY A 35 -3.87 -3.35 32.97
N SER A 36 -3.65 -2.12 33.45
CA SER A 36 -4.32 -0.91 32.95
C SER A 36 -3.60 -0.22 31.80
N ASP A 37 -2.40 -0.65 31.46
CA ASP A 37 -1.60 -0.03 30.42
C ASP A 37 -1.93 -0.66 29.06
N LEU A 38 -2.11 0.19 28.05
CA LEU A 38 -2.41 -0.23 26.69
C LEU A 38 -1.41 0.41 25.73
N LEU A 39 -0.72 -0.43 24.96
CA LEU A 39 0.18 0.00 23.89
C LEU A 39 -0.49 -0.30 22.54
N LEU A 40 -0.50 0.71 21.67
CA LEU A 40 -1.00 0.61 20.31
C LEU A 40 0.14 0.93 19.35
N GLU A 41 0.24 0.16 18.27
CA GLU A 41 1.12 0.44 17.15
C GLU A 41 0.34 0.29 15.85
N ILE A 42 0.46 1.28 14.97
CA ILE A 42 -0.22 1.29 13.68
C ILE A 42 0.83 1.46 12.58
N THR A 43 0.87 0.52 11.64
CA THR A 43 1.67 0.62 10.42
C THR A 43 0.73 0.68 9.23
N ALA A 44 0.75 1.79 8.49
CA ALA A 44 -0.14 2.05 7.36
C ALA A 44 0.61 2.81 6.25
N PRO A 45 0.24 2.61 4.97
CA PRO A 45 0.56 3.54 3.89
C PRO A 45 0.09 4.95 4.22
N GLY A 46 0.87 5.97 3.85
CA GLY A 46 0.48 7.37 4.09
C GLY A 46 -0.84 7.71 3.39
N ALA A 47 -1.08 7.13 2.21
CA ALA A 47 -2.31 7.32 1.45
C ALA A 47 -3.57 6.82 2.18
N ASP A 48 -3.45 5.78 3.02
CA ASP A 48 -4.59 5.24 3.78
C ASP A 48 -4.95 6.12 4.99
N VAL A 49 -4.05 7.02 5.40
CA VAL A 49 -4.23 7.90 6.57
C VAL A 49 -4.52 9.34 6.15
N VAL A 50 -3.70 9.91 5.26
CA VAL A 50 -3.77 11.33 4.85
C VAL A 50 -4.08 11.54 3.37
N GLY A 51 -4.16 10.45 2.59
CA GLY A 51 -4.52 10.50 1.16
C GLY A 51 -3.34 10.72 0.19
N PHE A 52 -2.09 10.75 0.68
CA PHE A 52 -0.89 10.92 -0.14
C PHE A 52 0.36 10.26 0.48
N GLU A 53 1.41 10.04 -0.33
CA GLU A 53 2.68 9.39 0.07
C GLU A 53 3.89 10.34 0.07
N HIS A 54 3.72 11.56 -0.43
CA HIS A 54 4.78 12.58 -0.46
C HIS A 54 4.77 13.43 0.83
N ALA A 55 5.81 14.24 1.04
CA ALA A 55 5.77 15.24 2.11
C ALA A 55 4.65 16.28 1.82
N PRO A 56 4.01 16.88 2.84
CA PRO A 56 3.04 17.95 2.64
C PRO A 56 3.63 19.11 1.83
N GLU A 57 2.92 19.56 0.81
CA GLU A 57 3.39 20.62 -0.11
C GLU A 57 2.66 21.96 0.11
N ASN A 58 1.59 21.95 0.90
CA ASN A 58 0.77 23.13 1.17
C ASN A 58 0.17 23.09 2.59
N ALA A 59 -0.41 24.22 3.00
CA ALA A 59 -0.97 24.38 4.34
C ALA A 59 -2.16 23.46 4.65
N GLU A 60 -2.91 23.03 3.63
CA GLU A 60 -4.02 22.10 3.80
C GLU A 60 -3.51 20.69 4.10
N GLN A 61 -2.51 20.21 3.34
CA GLN A 61 -1.89 18.91 3.58
C GLN A 61 -1.16 18.86 4.93
N GLU A 62 -0.50 19.95 5.32
CA GLU A 62 0.14 20.07 6.63
C GLU A 62 -0.90 19.95 7.76
N LYS A 63 -2.04 20.63 7.62
CA LYS A 63 -3.13 20.54 8.58
C LYS A 63 -3.73 19.13 8.64
N THR A 64 -3.90 18.47 7.51
CA THR A 64 -4.38 17.07 7.45
C THR A 64 -3.45 16.14 8.19
N LEU A 65 -2.13 16.26 7.98
CA LEU A 65 -1.13 15.47 8.70
C LEU A 65 -1.19 15.70 10.21
N GLN A 66 -1.20 16.97 10.64
CA GLN A 66 -1.28 17.31 12.07
C GLN A 66 -2.56 16.79 12.72
N HIS A 67 -3.69 16.86 12.02
CA HIS A 67 -4.97 16.32 12.50
C HIS A 67 -4.91 14.79 12.63
N ALA A 68 -4.32 14.09 11.67
CA ALA A 68 -4.16 12.64 11.73
C ALA A 68 -3.30 12.23 12.93
N VAL A 69 -2.16 12.89 13.16
CA VAL A 69 -1.29 12.62 14.33
C VAL A 69 -2.05 12.85 15.63
N ALA A 70 -2.71 14.00 15.78
CA ALA A 70 -3.46 14.32 16.99
C ALA A 70 -4.59 13.31 17.27
N THR A 71 -5.25 12.80 16.22
CA THR A 71 -6.28 11.75 16.36
C THR A 71 -5.66 10.44 16.85
N LEU A 72 -4.55 10.02 16.24
CA LEU A 72 -3.89 8.76 16.61
C LEU A 72 -3.25 8.78 18.00
N GLU A 73 -2.87 9.96 18.51
CA GLU A 73 -2.38 10.14 19.88
C GLU A 73 -3.51 10.17 20.92
N ASP A 74 -4.75 10.53 20.53
CA ASP A 74 -5.90 10.51 21.42
C ASP A 74 -6.60 9.15 21.42
N SER A 75 -6.18 8.31 22.38
CA SER A 75 -6.77 6.97 22.60
C SER A 75 -8.30 6.95 22.73
N ASN A 76 -8.94 8.02 23.22
CA ASN A 76 -10.41 8.05 23.31
C ASN A 76 -11.07 8.09 21.93
N THR A 77 -10.42 8.71 20.94
CA THR A 77 -10.96 8.79 19.58
C THR A 77 -10.84 7.46 18.83
N LEU A 78 -9.94 6.57 19.28
CA LEU A 78 -9.71 5.27 18.65
C LEU A 78 -10.75 4.21 19.04
N PHE A 79 -11.41 4.37 20.19
CA PHE A 79 -12.30 3.35 20.77
C PHE A 79 -13.73 3.86 21.09
N ALA A 80 -14.11 5.05 20.60
CA ALA A 80 -15.41 5.66 20.86
C ALA A 80 -16.60 4.95 20.20
#